data_AF-M7ZA88-F1
#
_entry.id   AF-M7ZA88-F1
#
_cell.length_a   1.000
_cell.length_b   1.000
_cell.length_c   1.000
_cell.angle_alpha   90.00
_cell.angle_beta   90.00
_cell.angle_gamma   90.00
#
_symmetry.space_group_name_H-M   'P 1'
#
loop_
_entity.id
_entity.type
_entity.pdbx_description
1 polymer ?
#
loop_
_entity_poly.entity_id
_entity_poly.type
_entity_poly.pdbx_seq_one_letter_code
_entity_poly.pdbx_strand_id
1 'polypeptide(L)' 'MVEMITSKRIGRPEELETLLACYLALNAEEHHDCIVKVFRQVWFELNPARIATVTSRPRS' A
#
# COMPACT_ATOMS: atom_id res chain seq x y z
N MET A 1 13.64 4.57 -4.42
CA MET A 1 12.30 4.70 -3.77
C MET A 1 11.96 3.46 -2.94
N VAL A 2 12.03 2.25 -3.49
CA VAL A 2 11.83 0.97 -2.77
C VAL A 2 12.81 0.76 -1.60
N GLU A 3 14.07 1.19 -1.75
CA GLU A 3 15.06 1.10 -0.66
C GLU A 3 14.78 2.03 0.52
N MET A 4 14.14 3.20 0.32
CA MET A 4 13.81 4.11 1.42
C MET A 4 12.64 3.59 2.26
N ILE A 5 11.68 2.91 1.63
CA ILE A 5 10.50 2.33 2.29
C ILE A 5 10.93 1.13 3.15
N THR A 6 11.83 0.30 2.63
CA THR A 6 12.39 -0.86 3.35
C THR A 6 13.26 -0.43 4.53
N SER A 7 14.06 0.64 4.36
CA SER A 7 14.98 1.10 5.40
C SER A 7 14.31 1.91 6.52
N LYS A 8 13.13 2.51 6.29
CA LYS A 8 12.41 3.31 7.31
C LYS A 8 11.38 2.54 8.14
N ARG A 9 11.16 1.24 7.88
CA ARG A 9 10.07 0.46 8.51
C ARG A 9 8.68 1.10 8.33
N ILE A 10 8.35 1.57 7.13
CA ILE A 10 6.93 1.84 6.80
C ILE A 10 6.26 0.48 6.60
N GLY A 11 6.04 -0.23 7.71
CA GLY A 11 5.37 -1.54 7.77
C GLY A 11 4.06 -1.47 8.55
N ARG A 12 3.69 -0.27 9.02
CA ARG A 12 2.51 0.00 9.82
C ARG A 12 1.44 0.70 8.98
N PRO A 13 0.17 0.26 9.05
CA PRO A 13 -0.93 0.89 8.34
C PRO A 13 -1.03 2.39 8.53
N GLU A 14 -0.77 2.84 9.75
CA GLU A 14 -0.94 4.22 10.18
C GLU A 14 0.07 5.16 9.49
N GLU A 15 1.27 4.66 9.20
CA GLU A 15 2.29 5.41 8.47
C GLU A 15 1.96 5.54 6.98
N LEU A 16 1.37 4.49 6.39
CA LEU A 16 0.93 4.51 4.99
C LEU A 16 -0.27 5.45 4.81
N GLU A 17 -1.22 5.45 5.75
CA GLU A 17 -2.35 6.38 5.74
C GLU A 17 -1.91 7.84 5.90
N THR A 18 -0.97 8.10 6.82
CA THR A 18 -0.40 9.45 7.00
C THR A 18 0.29 9.93 5.72
N LEU A 19 1.07 9.06 5.09
CA LEU A 19 1.76 9.38 3.84
C LEU A 19 0.75 9.64 2.71
N LEU A 20 -0.31 8.84 2.60
CA LEU A 20 -1.39 9.06 1.63
C LEU A 20 -2.04 10.43 1.81
N ALA A 21 -2.40 10.79 3.04
CA ALA A 21 -3.00 12.08 3.35
C ALA A 21 -2.08 13.25 2.97
N CYS A 22 -0.77 13.14 3.22
CA CYS A 22 0.20 14.13 2.79
C CYS A 22 0.24 14.27 1.26
N TYR A 23 0.27 13.17 0.51
CA TYR A 23 0.27 13.23 -0.95
C TYR A 23 -1.02 13.83 -1.52
N LEU A 24 -2.19 13.52 -0.95
CA LEU A 24 -3.45 14.12 -1.38
C LEU A 24 -3.50 15.62 -1.08
N ALA A 25 -2.98 16.06 0.07
CA ALA A 25 -2.96 17.48 0.43
C ALA A 25 -1.97 18.31 -0.41
N LEU A 26 -0.87 17.69 -0.85
CA LEU A 26 0.20 18.37 -1.60
C LEU A 26 -0.01 18.38 -3.12
N ASN A 27 -0.95 17.58 -3.64
CA ASN A 27 -1.20 17.45 -5.07
C ASN A 27 -2.63 17.87 -5.43
N ALA A 28 -2.80 18.38 -6.65
CA ALA A 28 -4.13 18.69 -7.18
C ALA A 28 -4.99 17.42 -7.34
N GLU A 29 -6.31 17.58 -7.31
CA GLU A 29 -7.29 16.48 -7.38
C GLU A 29 -7.10 15.58 -8.62
N GLU A 30 -6.61 16.14 -9.74
CA GLU A 30 -6.29 15.39 -10.96
C GLU A 30 -5.26 14.26 -10.74
N HIS A 31 -4.43 14.36 -9.70
CA HIS A 31 -3.44 13.35 -9.36
C HIS A 31 -3.92 12.40 -8.26
N HIS A 32 -5.03 12.70 -7.58
CA HIS A 32 -5.51 11.92 -6.43
C HIS A 32 -5.83 10.48 -6.82
N ASP A 33 -6.48 10.26 -7.96
CA ASP A 33 -6.80 8.93 -8.46
C ASP A 33 -5.56 8.07 -8.70
N CYS A 34 -4.50 8.67 -9.26
CA CYS A 34 -3.23 8.00 -9.49
C CYS A 34 -2.52 7.68 -8.17
N ILE A 35 -2.52 8.62 -7.22
CA ILE A 35 -1.95 8.45 -5.89
C ILE A 35 -2.66 7.29 -5.15
N VAL A 36 -3.99 7.29 -5.10
CA VAL A 36 -4.78 6.24 -4.41
C VAL A 36 -4.53 4.87 -5.02
N LYS A 37 -4.41 4.76 -6.36
CA LYS A 37 -4.12 3.49 -7.04
C LYS A 37 -2.77 2.91 -6.61
N VAL A 38 -1.72 3.73 -6.56
CA VAL A 38 -0.38 3.30 -6.16
C VAL A 38 -0.35 2.87 -4.69
N PHE A 39 -0.96 3.66 -3.80
CA PHE A 39 -1.02 3.33 -2.38
C PHE A 39 -1.79 2.03 -2.11
N ARG A 40 -2.87 1.78 -2.85
CA ARG A 40 -3.61 0.52 -2.79
C ARG A 40 -2.74 -0.67 -3.22
N GLN A 41 -1.93 -0.52 -4.26
CA GLN A 41 -1.02 -1.58 -4.71
C GLN A 41 0.04 -1.88 -3.64
N VAL A 42 0.68 -0.85 -3.09
CA VAL A 42 1.67 -0.99 -2.00
C VAL A 42 1.06 -1.69 -0.78
N TRP A 43 -0.20 -1.37 -0.43
CA TRP A 43 -0.92 -2.04 0.65
C TRP A 43 -1.09 -3.55 0.41
N PHE A 44 -1.39 -3.96 -0.82
CA PHE A 44 -1.48 -5.38 -1.17
C PHE A 44 -0.13 -6.09 -1.12
N GLU A 45 0.93 -5.43 -1.59
CA GLU A 45 2.30 -5.97 -1.56
C GLU A 45 2.85 -6.10 -0.13
N LEU A 46 2.50 -5.18 0.77
CA LEU A 46 2.91 -5.20 2.19
C LEU A 46 2.12 -6.22 3.03
N ASN A 47 0.93 -6.65 2.57
CA ASN A 47 0.09 -7.61 3.28
C ASN A 47 -0.24 -8.86 2.44
N PRO A 48 0.77 -9.65 2.04
CA PRO A 48 0.56 -10.86 1.25
C PRO A 48 -0.20 -11.96 2.03
N ALA A 49 -0.18 -11.89 3.36
CA ALA A 49 -0.84 -12.87 4.24
C ALA A 49 -2.38 -12.87 4.13
N ARG A 50 -3.01 -11.79 3.63
CA ARG A 50 -4.46 -11.77 3.36
C ARG A 50 -4.86 -12.48 2.07
N ILE A 51 -3.93 -12.79 1.18
CA ILE A 51 -4.20 -13.49 -0.08
C ILE A 51 -4.00 -15.01 0.04
N ALA A 52 -3.13 -15.47 0.96
CA ALA A 52 -2.87 -16.90 1.16
C ALA A 52 -4.09 -17.72 1.65
N THR A 53 -5.12 -17.08 2.18
CA THR A 53 -6.36 -17.76 2.60
C THR A 53 -7.39 -17.95 1.49
N VAL A 54 -7.19 -17.33 0.31
CA VAL A 54 -8.07 -17.54 -0.87
C VAL A 54 -7.49 -18.56 -1.85
N THR A 55 -6.18 -18.84 -1.81
CA THR A 55 -5.53 -19.81 -2.71
C THR A 55 -5.10 -21.11 -2.03
N SER A 56 -5.69 -21.44 -0.87
CA SER A 56 -5.58 -22.79 -0.29
C SER A 56 -6.94 -23.49 -0.33
N ARG A 57 -7.36 -23.89 -1.54
CA ARG A 57 -8.14 -25.13 -1.69
C ARG A 57 -7.15 -26.25 -2.04
N PRO A 58 -6.81 -27.14 -1.09
CA PRO A 58 -6.31 -28.46 -1.42
C PRO A 58 -7.50 -29.42 -1.64
N ARG A 59 -7.23 -30.54 -2.33
CA ARG A 59 -8.10 -31.72 -2.61
C ARG A 59 -8.89 -31.59 -3.92
N SER A 60 -8.78 -32.50 -4.90
CA SER A 60 -8.29 -33.89 -4.92
C SER A 60 -7.75 -34.22 -6.31
#